data_AF-A0A4P9WQU5-F1
#
_entry.id   AF-A0A4P9WQU5-F1
#
_cell.length_a   1.000
_cell.length_b   1.000
_cell.length_c   1.000
_cell.angle_alpha   90.00
_cell.angle_beta   90.00
_cell.angle_gamma   90.00
#
_symmetry.space_group_name_H-M   'P 1'
#
loop_
_entity.id
_entity.type
_entity.pdbx_description
1 polymer ?
#
loop_
_entity_poly.entity_id
_entity_poly.type
_entity_poly.pdbx_seq_one_letter_code
_entity_poly.pdbx_strand_id
1 'polypeptide(L)'
;ASYFGCTDQLWSWDVQDCGVDGQDCKPFTNQSFVFRCPSMCAITYNFNTRWLGPNVTGNGVPWVVGSNPYRAESWICPTAIHGGVVSQIWGGCGVLTVVGEESSFPASTENGITSLGFPSWFPKAYTITAVGSQHCSDLTWAMLPVAMCFVGLFSLVSPSSAAFYFALVTAGFWNVIFFNIPNHDDGWVSAAFGTYIVAVAFAVVMYRFVVHHSMLVPRRFPIDTFLLTVLPFYLALYIDSWTAPLSNFGFSSRAFRDPVTLATFIVLVPALLIACAIQLFLFRRHGLIGPYLIAYGLGIAVYFTIPALLSLDIHLHHYLVGIVLLPLTKLQSRPSLLAQGFLLGLMVQGVARWGPASPFETRFQALNGEPAGTPQPTFAFDPAALARTGNISWTFSLAGYPGELTPGGAIPPGLPYDSFSLLMNDVEVYRGPQSSFSVARIHADPNGTLPFYVRVALVESGTAQDYTDPVEVRGNG
;
A
#
# COMPACT_ATOMS: atom_id res chain seq x y z
N ALA A 1 12.35 19.37 -8.48
CA ALA A 1 12.45 17.90 -8.30
C ALA A 1 11.05 17.36 -8.24
N SER A 2 10.74 16.31 -9.00
CA SER A 2 9.43 15.65 -8.91
C SER A 2 9.34 14.85 -7.62
N TYR A 3 8.21 14.91 -6.93
CA TYR A 3 8.01 14.09 -5.73
C TYR A 3 7.70 12.65 -6.14
N PHE A 4 8.33 11.69 -5.46
CA PHE A 4 8.04 10.28 -5.60
C PHE A 4 7.66 9.70 -4.23
N GLY A 5 6.53 9.01 -4.17
CA GLY A 5 6.11 8.20 -3.03
C GLY A 5 7.03 6.99 -2.83
N CYS A 6 6.89 6.33 -1.68
CA CYS A 6 7.75 5.20 -1.31
C CYS A 6 7.56 3.96 -2.19
N THR A 7 6.50 3.89 -2.99
CA THR A 7 6.17 2.78 -3.89
C THR A 7 6.22 3.16 -5.37
N ASP A 8 6.63 4.39 -5.69
CA ASP A 8 6.69 4.81 -7.09
C ASP A 8 7.86 4.13 -7.81
N GLN A 9 7.62 3.73 -9.06
CA GLN A 9 8.50 2.89 -9.88
C GLN A 9 8.42 3.34 -11.36
N LEU A 10 9.41 2.94 -12.17
CA LEU A 10 9.51 3.31 -13.60
C LEU A 10 8.98 2.23 -14.55
N TRP A 11 8.56 1.10 -13.99
CA TRP A 11 7.94 -0.03 -14.66
C TRP A 11 6.78 -0.50 -13.79
N SER A 12 5.55 -0.50 -14.29
CA SER A 12 4.39 -0.89 -13.50
C SER A 12 4.46 -2.38 -13.13
N TRP A 13 3.84 -2.72 -12.00
CA TRP A 13 3.66 -4.11 -11.59
C TRP A 13 2.48 -4.74 -12.33
N ASP A 14 1.50 -3.93 -12.75
CA ASP A 14 0.53 -4.37 -13.74
C ASP A 14 1.24 -4.39 -15.09
N VAL A 15 1.57 -5.60 -15.50
CA VAL A 15 2.35 -5.89 -16.71
C VAL A 15 1.71 -5.33 -17.98
N GLN A 16 0.41 -5.01 -17.94
CA GLN A 16 -0.34 -4.48 -19.07
C GLN A 16 -0.08 -2.98 -19.29
N ASP A 17 0.31 -2.25 -18.25
CA ASP A 17 0.58 -0.81 -18.34
C ASP A 17 1.80 -0.48 -19.21
N CYS A 18 2.72 -1.45 -19.36
CA CYS A 18 3.90 -1.29 -20.22
C CYS A 18 3.67 -1.79 -21.65
N GLY A 19 2.59 -2.53 -21.90
CA GLY A 19 2.29 -3.16 -23.19
C GLY A 19 3.32 -4.21 -23.64
N VAL A 20 3.04 -4.81 -24.81
CA VAL A 20 3.92 -5.80 -25.43
C VAL A 20 5.30 -5.18 -25.71
N ASP A 21 6.36 -5.91 -25.34
CA ASP A 21 7.77 -5.50 -25.39
C ASP A 21 8.08 -4.21 -24.61
N GLY A 22 7.23 -3.80 -23.67
CA GLY A 22 7.42 -2.61 -22.85
C GLY A 22 7.23 -1.30 -23.61
N GLN A 23 6.57 -1.34 -24.77
CA GLN A 23 6.43 -0.20 -25.68
C GLN A 23 5.90 1.09 -25.04
N ASP A 24 5.05 0.97 -24.02
CA ASP A 24 4.43 2.09 -23.31
C ASP A 24 5.27 2.58 -22.12
N CYS A 25 6.28 1.81 -21.71
CA CYS A 25 7.22 2.15 -20.64
C CYS A 25 8.51 2.82 -21.15
N LYS A 26 8.51 3.31 -22.40
CA LYS A 26 9.55 4.17 -22.97
C LYS A 26 9.67 5.51 -22.23
N PRO A 27 10.82 6.21 -22.33
CA PRO A 27 12.06 5.79 -22.99
C PRO A 27 12.85 4.78 -22.15
N PHE A 28 13.64 3.95 -22.84
CA PHE A 28 14.50 2.95 -22.21
C PHE A 28 15.91 3.48 -21.88
N THR A 29 16.32 4.61 -22.46
CA THR A 29 17.64 5.23 -22.26
C THR A 29 17.54 6.75 -22.36
N ASN A 30 18.62 7.46 -22.06
CA ASN A 30 18.76 8.92 -22.24
C ASN A 30 17.70 9.75 -21.50
N GLN A 31 17.18 9.23 -20.39
CA GLN A 31 16.26 9.95 -19.51
C GLN A 31 16.91 10.13 -18.15
N SER A 32 16.98 11.37 -17.68
CA SER A 32 17.37 11.68 -16.32
C SER A 32 16.48 12.77 -15.75
N PHE A 33 16.19 12.68 -14.46
CA PHE A 33 15.40 13.70 -13.76
C PHE A 33 15.77 13.75 -12.28
N VAL A 34 15.53 14.92 -11.69
CA VAL A 34 15.72 15.15 -10.25
C VAL A 34 14.44 14.75 -9.53
N PHE A 35 14.56 13.87 -8.55
CA PHE A 35 13.45 13.43 -7.71
C PHE A 35 13.62 13.87 -6.25
N ARG A 36 12.52 13.87 -5.50
CA ARG A 36 12.45 14.07 -4.06
C ARG A 36 11.67 12.93 -3.42
N CYS A 37 12.22 12.39 -2.35
CA CYS A 37 11.64 11.29 -1.57
C CYS A 37 11.22 11.77 -0.18
N PRO A 38 10.11 11.23 0.37
CA PRO A 38 9.73 11.43 1.75
C PRO A 38 10.62 10.59 2.68
N SER A 39 10.42 10.80 3.97
CA SER A 39 10.97 9.97 5.03
C SER A 39 10.33 8.58 5.08
N MET A 40 10.99 7.66 5.79
CA MET A 40 10.47 6.34 6.18
C MET A 40 10.20 5.34 5.04
N CYS A 41 10.68 5.58 3.80
CA CYS A 41 10.48 4.62 2.71
C CYS A 41 11.21 3.27 2.91
N ALA A 42 12.20 3.18 3.79
CA ALA A 42 12.88 1.91 4.10
C ALA A 42 11.99 0.91 4.86
N ILE A 43 10.89 1.37 5.47
CA ILE A 43 9.93 0.53 6.17
C ILE A 43 8.60 0.40 5.41
N THR A 44 8.58 0.82 4.14
CA THR A 44 7.49 0.49 3.22
C THR A 44 7.77 -0.89 2.66
N TYR A 45 6.85 -1.83 2.90
CA TYR A 45 7.04 -3.22 2.51
C TYR A 45 6.14 -3.60 1.34
N ASN A 46 6.64 -4.45 0.44
CA ASN A 46 5.77 -5.10 -0.52
C ASN A 46 4.98 -6.20 0.18
N PHE A 47 3.67 -6.02 0.15
CA PHE A 47 2.68 -6.84 0.81
C PHE A 47 1.93 -7.75 -0.15
N ASN A 48 2.03 -7.46 -1.45
CA ASN A 48 1.44 -8.28 -2.49
C ASN A 48 2.42 -9.40 -2.88
N THR A 49 1.88 -10.57 -3.19
CA THR A 49 2.61 -11.68 -3.78
C THR A 49 3.22 -11.23 -5.12
N ARG A 50 4.54 -11.04 -5.18
CA ARG A 50 5.25 -10.80 -6.44
C ARG A 50 6.19 -11.95 -6.75
N TRP A 51 6.45 -12.15 -8.03
CA TRP A 51 7.44 -13.11 -8.48
C TRP A 51 8.67 -12.35 -8.95
N LEU A 52 9.84 -12.82 -8.54
CA LEU A 52 11.11 -12.38 -9.08
C LEU A 52 11.93 -13.62 -9.43
N GLY A 53 11.97 -13.92 -10.73
CA GLY A 53 12.50 -15.18 -11.20
C GLY A 53 11.69 -16.38 -10.64
N PRO A 54 12.33 -17.39 -10.03
CA PRO A 54 11.63 -18.56 -9.51
C PRO A 54 11.06 -18.34 -8.10
N ASN A 55 11.39 -17.22 -7.45
CA ASN A 55 11.06 -16.98 -6.05
C ASN A 55 9.81 -16.12 -5.93
N VAL A 56 8.88 -16.55 -5.07
CA VAL A 56 7.87 -15.65 -4.53
C VAL A 56 8.56 -14.65 -3.61
N THR A 57 8.57 -13.41 -4.02
CA THR A 57 9.11 -12.27 -3.28
C THR A 57 7.95 -11.39 -2.87
N GLY A 58 7.58 -11.44 -1.59
CA GLY A 58 6.42 -10.72 -1.08
C GLY A 58 6.25 -11.05 0.38
N ASN A 59 7.05 -10.38 1.23
CA ASN A 59 6.73 -10.15 2.63
C ASN A 59 7.86 -9.36 3.30
N GLY A 60 7.57 -8.14 3.74
CA GLY A 60 8.40 -7.47 4.75
C GLY A 60 9.74 -6.91 4.29
N VAL A 61 9.96 -6.72 2.98
CA VAL A 61 11.10 -5.95 2.45
C VAL A 61 10.64 -4.88 1.45
N PRO A 62 11.32 -3.72 1.38
CA PRO A 62 11.12 -2.77 0.29
C PRO A 62 11.45 -3.41 -1.06
N TRP A 63 10.69 -3.08 -2.10
CA TRP A 63 10.90 -3.64 -3.43
C TRP A 63 12.10 -2.98 -4.12
N VAL A 64 13.28 -3.56 -3.95
CA VAL A 64 14.53 -3.09 -4.58
C VAL A 64 15.21 -4.29 -5.24
N VAL A 65 15.43 -4.21 -6.55
CA VAL A 65 16.05 -5.27 -7.35
C VAL A 65 17.33 -4.71 -8.00
N GLY A 66 18.47 -5.31 -7.66
CA GLY A 66 19.80 -4.89 -8.10
C GLY A 66 20.55 -4.02 -7.10
N SER A 67 21.81 -3.76 -7.42
CA SER A 67 22.69 -2.86 -6.69
C SER A 67 23.61 -2.17 -7.71
N ASN A 68 23.12 -1.05 -8.22
CA ASN A 68 23.77 -0.21 -9.23
C ASN A 68 24.33 -1.00 -10.44
N PRO A 69 23.51 -1.28 -11.46
CA PRO A 69 22.20 -0.68 -11.73
C PRO A 69 21.03 -1.38 -11.01
N TYR A 70 19.90 -0.68 -10.94
CA TYR A 70 18.64 -1.18 -10.38
C TYR A 70 17.62 -1.42 -11.48
N ARG A 71 16.83 -2.49 -11.36
CA ARG A 71 15.76 -2.83 -12.31
C ARG A 71 14.62 -1.82 -12.20
N ALA A 72 14.02 -1.38 -13.30
CA ALA A 72 13.05 -0.27 -13.30
C ALA A 72 11.74 -0.50 -12.53
N GLU A 73 11.45 -1.74 -12.16
CA GLU A 73 10.34 -2.07 -11.24
C GLU A 73 10.64 -1.71 -9.78
N SER A 74 11.90 -1.48 -9.43
CA SER A 74 12.32 -1.11 -8.07
C SER A 74 11.69 0.21 -7.66
N TRP A 75 11.32 0.30 -6.38
CA TRP A 75 10.80 1.54 -5.81
C TRP A 75 11.92 2.57 -5.67
N ILE A 76 11.72 3.73 -6.29
CA ILE A 76 12.77 4.75 -6.49
C ILE A 76 13.34 5.24 -5.14
N CYS A 77 12.49 5.53 -4.16
CA CYS A 77 12.91 6.08 -2.88
C CYS A 77 13.64 5.06 -1.98
N PRO A 78 13.14 3.83 -1.82
CA PRO A 78 13.91 2.75 -1.22
C PRO A 78 15.26 2.50 -1.93
N THR A 79 15.31 2.54 -3.27
CA THR A 79 16.58 2.44 -4.00
C THR A 79 17.53 3.60 -3.68
N ALA A 80 17.02 4.82 -3.55
CA ALA A 80 17.83 5.98 -3.20
C ALA A 80 18.40 5.89 -1.77
N ILE A 81 17.66 5.29 -0.83
CA ILE A 81 18.16 4.98 0.52
C ILE A 81 19.22 3.87 0.44
N HIS A 82 18.95 2.78 -0.29
CA HIS A 82 19.89 1.69 -0.51
C HIS A 82 21.23 2.19 -1.06
N GLY A 83 21.20 3.05 -2.08
CA GLY A 83 22.40 3.68 -2.65
C GLY A 83 23.02 4.80 -1.80
N GLY A 84 22.50 5.09 -0.60
CA GLY A 84 23.05 6.10 0.31
C GLY A 84 22.86 7.55 -0.16
N VAL A 85 21.97 7.79 -1.12
CA VAL A 85 21.71 9.10 -1.72
C VAL A 85 20.69 9.90 -0.90
N VAL A 86 19.74 9.21 -0.27
CA VAL A 86 18.63 9.80 0.49
C VAL A 86 18.63 9.29 1.93
N SER A 87 18.27 10.16 2.88
CA SER A 87 18.15 9.77 4.29
C SER A 87 16.85 9.00 4.54
N GLN A 88 16.92 7.89 5.27
CA GLN A 88 15.73 7.20 5.75
C GLN A 88 14.85 8.09 6.64
N ILE A 89 15.43 8.93 7.50
CA ILE A 89 14.66 9.71 8.50
C ILE A 89 14.18 11.04 7.92
N TRP A 90 14.98 11.66 7.05
CA TRP A 90 14.72 13.01 6.56
C TRP A 90 14.33 13.07 5.10
N GLY A 91 14.18 11.94 4.40
CA GLY A 91 14.03 11.95 2.95
C GLY A 91 15.20 12.66 2.27
N GLY A 92 14.97 13.18 1.07
CA GLY A 92 16.02 13.86 0.30
C GLY A 92 15.81 13.85 -1.20
N CYS A 93 16.78 14.39 -1.93
CA CYS A 93 16.76 14.51 -3.38
C CYS A 93 17.88 13.69 -4.01
N GLY A 94 17.62 13.14 -5.18
CA GLY A 94 18.61 12.49 -6.01
C GLY A 94 18.37 12.77 -7.49
N VAL A 95 19.32 12.34 -8.32
CA VAL A 95 19.14 12.25 -9.77
C VAL A 95 19.01 10.80 -10.13
N LEU A 96 17.91 10.45 -10.81
CA LEU A 96 17.73 9.15 -11.42
C LEU A 96 18.17 9.25 -12.88
N THR A 97 18.96 8.29 -13.36
CA THR A 97 19.35 8.17 -14.77
C THR A 97 18.99 6.78 -15.29
N VAL A 98 18.17 6.71 -16.34
CA VAL A 98 17.82 5.46 -17.02
C VAL A 98 18.97 5.05 -17.93
N VAL A 99 19.51 3.85 -17.71
CA VAL A 99 20.75 3.37 -18.35
C VAL A 99 20.54 2.32 -19.45
N GLY A 100 19.32 1.79 -19.62
CA GLY A 100 19.00 0.83 -20.67
C GLY A 100 18.78 -0.59 -20.19
N GLU A 101 18.96 -1.54 -21.12
CA GLU A 101 18.89 -2.97 -20.84
C GLU A 101 20.13 -3.44 -20.07
N GLU A 102 19.92 -4.28 -19.07
CA GLU A 102 20.97 -4.92 -18.29
C GLU A 102 20.73 -6.43 -18.30
N SER A 103 21.81 -7.22 -18.30
CA SER A 103 21.76 -8.69 -18.38
C SER A 103 21.69 -9.41 -17.04
N SER A 104 21.94 -8.69 -15.94
CA SER A 104 21.83 -9.20 -14.57
C SER A 104 21.80 -8.07 -13.55
N PHE A 105 21.28 -8.38 -12.37
CA PHE A 105 21.16 -7.44 -11.25
C PHE A 105 21.70 -8.11 -9.97
N PRO A 106 22.86 -7.67 -9.43
CA PRO A 106 23.43 -8.24 -8.22
C PRO A 106 22.65 -7.82 -6.96
N ALA A 107 22.52 -8.71 -5.99
CA ALA A 107 21.99 -8.39 -4.67
C ALA A 107 23.08 -7.81 -3.77
N SER A 108 22.75 -6.83 -2.92
CA SER A 108 23.61 -6.40 -1.81
C SER A 108 22.78 -5.96 -0.60
N THR A 109 23.44 -5.71 0.53
CA THR A 109 22.83 -5.05 1.69
C THR A 109 23.57 -3.76 1.96
N GLU A 110 22.91 -2.63 1.72
CA GLU A 110 23.50 -1.30 1.86
C GLU A 110 22.52 -0.37 2.56
N ASN A 111 23.03 0.48 3.45
CA ASN A 111 22.26 1.52 4.15
C ASN A 111 20.96 1.02 4.81
N GLY A 112 20.96 -0.22 5.31
CA GLY A 112 19.83 -0.84 6.00
C GLY A 112 18.76 -1.46 5.10
N ILE A 113 18.97 -1.51 3.78
CA ILE A 113 18.09 -2.19 2.82
C ILE A 113 18.87 -3.36 2.20
N THR A 114 18.23 -4.51 2.09
CA THR A 114 18.74 -5.66 1.32
C THR A 114 18.02 -5.70 -0.02
N SER A 115 18.75 -5.53 -1.11
CA SER A 115 18.21 -5.66 -2.46
C SER A 115 18.13 -7.12 -2.91
N LEU A 116 17.23 -7.38 -3.85
CA LEU A 116 17.04 -8.68 -4.46
C LEU A 116 17.91 -8.81 -5.71
N GLY A 117 18.48 -9.99 -5.92
CA GLY A 117 19.26 -10.30 -7.12
C GLY A 117 18.37 -10.89 -8.20
N PHE A 118 18.67 -10.56 -9.46
CA PHE A 118 17.98 -11.13 -10.62
C PHE A 118 19.01 -11.55 -11.69
N PRO A 119 19.21 -12.87 -11.91
CA PRO A 119 20.27 -13.37 -12.78
C PRO A 119 19.85 -13.43 -14.26
N SER A 120 19.09 -12.45 -14.74
CA SER A 120 18.63 -12.39 -16.13
C SER A 120 18.41 -10.96 -16.60
N TRP A 121 18.04 -10.82 -17.87
CA TRP A 121 17.91 -9.54 -18.53
C TRP A 121 16.63 -8.80 -18.12
N PHE A 122 16.69 -7.47 -18.18
CA PHE A 122 15.50 -6.62 -18.14
C PHE A 122 15.71 -5.35 -18.98
N PRO A 123 14.70 -4.86 -19.74
CA PRO A 123 14.91 -3.87 -20.79
C PRO A 123 15.14 -2.45 -20.27
N LYS A 124 14.82 -2.19 -18.99
CA LYS A 124 14.91 -0.87 -18.38
C LYS A 124 15.55 -0.95 -17.00
N ALA A 125 16.72 -0.35 -16.86
CA ALA A 125 17.43 -0.19 -15.61
C ALA A 125 17.74 1.29 -15.36
N TYR A 126 17.98 1.64 -14.09
CA TYR A 126 18.38 2.98 -13.71
C TYR A 126 19.47 2.98 -12.63
N THR A 127 20.19 4.09 -12.56
CA THR A 127 21.14 4.41 -11.50
C THR A 127 20.69 5.67 -10.77
N ILE A 128 21.12 5.82 -9.52
CA ILE A 128 20.79 6.99 -8.70
C ILE A 128 22.10 7.62 -8.22
N THR A 129 22.21 8.93 -8.34
CA THR A 129 23.34 9.71 -7.85
C THR A 129 22.88 10.85 -6.95
N ALA A 130 23.75 11.22 -6.01
CA ALA A 130 23.51 12.35 -5.12
C ALA A 130 23.57 13.68 -5.86
N VAL A 131 22.74 14.63 -5.42
CA VAL A 131 22.71 15.99 -5.95
C VAL A 131 22.77 16.98 -4.80
N GLY A 132 23.55 18.04 -4.96
CA GLY A 132 23.52 19.16 -4.03
C GLY A 132 22.12 19.79 -4.02
N SER A 133 21.43 19.72 -2.88
CA SER A 133 20.07 20.25 -2.76
C SER A 133 19.90 21.04 -1.46
N GLN A 134 19.11 22.11 -1.55
CA GLN A 134 18.62 22.88 -0.40
C GLN A 134 17.13 22.63 -0.26
N HIS A 135 16.62 22.59 0.98
CA HIS A 135 15.19 22.42 1.29
C HIS A 135 14.55 21.12 0.77
N CYS A 136 15.34 20.05 0.57
CA CYS A 136 14.81 18.77 0.10
C CYS A 136 14.40 17.80 1.24
N SER A 137 14.72 18.13 2.49
CA SER A 137 14.32 17.33 3.64
C SER A 137 12.80 17.27 3.79
N ASP A 138 12.30 16.09 4.12
CA ASP A 138 10.96 15.88 4.63
C ASP A 138 10.86 16.43 6.06
N LEU A 139 9.92 17.35 6.27
CA LEU A 139 9.71 18.03 7.55
C LEU A 139 8.63 17.36 8.41
N THR A 140 8.06 16.24 7.96
CA THR A 140 6.95 15.51 8.63
C THR A 140 7.18 15.31 10.12
N TRP A 141 8.36 14.84 10.51
CA TRP A 141 8.74 14.60 11.90
C TRP A 141 9.13 15.86 12.67
N ALA A 142 9.70 16.86 12.00
CA ALA A 142 10.03 18.14 12.61
C ALA A 142 8.77 18.96 12.94
N MET A 143 7.73 18.82 12.11
CA MET A 143 6.47 19.57 12.25
C MET A 143 5.50 18.96 13.24
N LEU A 144 5.61 17.67 13.55
CA LEU A 144 4.82 17.02 14.59
C LEU A 144 4.91 17.74 15.97
N PRO A 145 6.10 17.92 16.58
CA PRO A 145 6.20 18.64 17.86
C PRO A 145 5.80 20.11 17.75
N VAL A 146 6.08 20.77 16.62
CA VAL A 146 5.69 22.17 16.40
C VAL A 146 4.17 22.32 16.37
N ALA A 147 3.46 21.45 15.65
CA ALA A 147 2.00 21.46 15.54
C ALA A 147 1.33 21.12 16.88
N MET A 148 1.86 20.14 17.62
CA MET A 148 1.40 19.82 18.98
C MET A 148 1.57 21.01 19.93
N CYS A 149 2.74 21.68 19.91
CA CYS A 149 2.99 22.85 20.73
C CYS A 149 2.05 24.01 20.37
N PHE A 150 1.85 24.28 19.08
CA PHE A 150 0.99 25.37 18.62
C PHE A 150 -0.46 25.21 19.12
N VAL A 151 -1.05 24.02 18.94
CA VAL A 151 -2.41 23.73 19.43
C VAL A 151 -2.45 23.60 20.96
N GLY A 152 -1.41 23.05 21.58
CA GLY A 152 -1.30 22.99 23.04
C GLY A 152 -1.33 24.36 23.70
N LEU A 153 -0.53 25.31 23.18
CA LEU A 153 -0.47 26.69 23.64
C LEU A 153 -1.79 27.44 23.45
N PHE A 154 -2.62 27.05 22.47
CA PHE A 154 -3.96 27.61 22.30
C PHE A 154 -4.82 27.45 23.55
N SER A 155 -4.58 26.41 24.38
CA SER A 155 -5.27 26.24 25.67
C SER A 155 -5.04 27.41 26.64
N LEU A 156 -3.93 28.14 26.50
CA LEU A 156 -3.52 29.23 27.40
C LEU A 156 -4.22 30.56 27.10
N VAL A 157 -4.72 30.76 25.87
CA VAL A 157 -5.46 31.97 25.48
C VAL A 157 -6.97 31.88 25.78
N SER A 158 -7.34 30.96 26.67
CA SER A 158 -8.70 30.78 27.17
C SER A 158 -9.81 30.50 26.14
N PRO A 159 -9.63 29.55 25.20
CA PRO A 159 -10.67 29.19 24.25
C PRO A 159 -11.85 28.51 24.94
N SER A 160 -13.03 28.60 24.32
CA SER A 160 -14.15 27.71 24.65
C SER A 160 -13.81 26.27 24.24
N SER A 161 -14.44 25.27 24.85
CA SER A 161 -14.23 23.86 24.46
C SER A 161 -14.58 23.62 22.99
N ALA A 162 -15.60 24.30 22.46
CA ALA A 162 -15.93 24.26 21.03
C ALA A 162 -14.81 24.84 20.17
N ALA A 163 -14.31 26.05 20.50
CA ALA A 163 -13.25 26.69 19.72
C ALA A 163 -11.97 25.84 19.72
N PHE A 164 -11.61 25.26 20.86
CA PHE A 164 -10.47 24.35 20.95
C PHE A 164 -10.67 23.07 20.12
N TYR A 165 -11.85 22.46 20.21
CA TYR A 165 -12.17 21.24 19.45
C TYR A 165 -12.03 21.47 17.94
N PHE A 166 -12.65 22.53 17.41
CA PHE A 166 -12.58 22.81 15.98
C PHE A 166 -11.19 23.31 15.54
N ALA A 167 -10.45 23.99 16.41
CA ALA A 167 -9.04 24.32 16.15
C ALA A 167 -8.17 23.06 16.07
N LEU A 168 -8.36 22.10 16.97
CA LEU A 168 -7.66 20.80 16.97
C LEU A 168 -7.95 20.01 15.68
N VAL A 169 -9.22 19.87 15.31
CA VAL A 169 -9.63 19.18 14.08
C VAL A 169 -9.08 19.89 12.83
N THR A 170 -9.19 21.22 12.77
CA THR A 170 -8.73 22.00 11.61
C THR A 170 -7.22 21.96 11.47
N ALA A 171 -6.48 22.24 12.55
CA ALA A 171 -5.03 22.18 12.54
C ALA A 171 -4.53 20.76 12.21
N GLY A 172 -5.17 19.73 12.77
CA GLY A 172 -4.85 18.34 12.48
C GLY A 172 -5.11 17.95 11.03
N PHE A 173 -6.25 18.32 10.47
CA PHE A 173 -6.59 18.05 9.07
C PHE A 173 -5.53 18.65 8.14
N TRP A 174 -5.23 19.94 8.29
CA TRP A 174 -4.24 20.61 7.45
C TRP A 174 -2.82 20.12 7.71
N ASN A 175 -2.48 19.71 8.93
CA ASN A 175 -1.21 19.06 9.22
C ASN A 175 -1.05 17.74 8.43
N VAL A 176 -2.12 16.95 8.32
CA VAL A 176 -2.12 15.74 7.49
C VAL A 176 -1.93 16.09 6.02
N ILE A 177 -2.72 17.03 5.49
CA ILE A 177 -2.61 17.45 4.08
C ILE A 177 -1.18 17.93 3.75
N PHE A 178 -0.62 18.85 4.54
CA PHE A 178 0.67 19.47 4.21
C PHE A 178 1.90 18.59 4.45
N PHE A 179 1.84 17.69 5.44
CA PHE A 179 3.03 16.95 5.88
C PHE A 179 2.91 15.45 5.68
N ASN A 180 1.72 14.86 5.89
CA ASN A 180 1.55 13.40 5.75
C ASN A 180 1.18 12.98 4.32
N ILE A 181 0.78 13.93 3.46
CA ILE A 181 0.45 13.71 2.04
C ILE A 181 1.31 14.68 1.19
N PRO A 182 2.61 14.42 1.00
CA PRO A 182 3.49 15.42 0.41
C PRO A 182 3.35 15.53 -1.10
N ASN A 183 2.57 14.63 -1.73
CA ASN A 183 2.25 14.68 -3.15
C ASN A 183 0.89 15.31 -3.38
N HIS A 184 0.86 16.26 -4.29
CA HIS A 184 -0.28 17.12 -4.54
C HIS A 184 -0.32 17.34 -6.05
N ASP A 185 -1.36 16.80 -6.69
CA ASP A 185 -1.67 17.03 -8.11
C ASP A 185 -2.22 18.44 -8.32
N ASP A 186 -2.36 18.93 -9.56
CA ASP A 186 -2.82 20.32 -9.81
C ASP A 186 -4.21 20.64 -9.22
N GLY A 187 -5.00 19.62 -8.86
CA GLY A 187 -6.33 19.75 -8.24
C GLY A 187 -6.36 19.63 -6.70
N TRP A 188 -5.21 19.37 -6.06
CA TRP A 188 -5.14 18.93 -4.66
C TRP A 188 -5.82 19.90 -3.69
N VAL A 189 -5.69 21.21 -3.92
CA VAL A 189 -6.28 22.24 -3.05
C VAL A 189 -7.80 22.12 -3.06
N SER A 190 -8.40 22.00 -4.24
CA SER A 190 -9.84 21.86 -4.39
C SER A 190 -10.34 20.58 -3.74
N ALA A 191 -9.63 19.46 -3.95
CA ALA A 191 -9.93 18.19 -3.31
C ALA A 191 -9.83 18.27 -1.78
N ALA A 192 -8.76 18.88 -1.26
CA ALA A 192 -8.52 19.06 0.17
C ALA A 192 -9.63 19.89 0.83
N PHE A 193 -10.09 20.98 0.21
CA PHE A 193 -11.21 21.76 0.72
C PHE A 193 -12.55 20.99 0.69
N GLY A 194 -12.81 20.21 -0.37
CA GLY A 194 -13.98 19.33 -0.44
C GLY A 194 -14.00 18.32 0.71
N THR A 195 -12.88 17.64 0.93
CA THR A 195 -12.70 16.67 2.01
C THR A 195 -12.71 17.34 3.40
N TYR A 196 -12.17 18.55 3.53
CA TYR A 196 -12.18 19.32 4.77
C TYR A 196 -13.61 19.61 5.25
N ILE A 197 -14.50 20.01 4.34
CA ILE A 197 -15.91 20.27 4.67
C ILE A 197 -16.57 19.01 5.22
N VAL A 198 -16.31 17.85 4.62
CA VAL A 198 -16.81 16.55 5.10
C VAL A 198 -16.24 16.22 6.49
N ALA A 199 -14.94 16.42 6.69
CA ALA A 199 -14.29 16.21 7.99
C ALA A 199 -14.90 17.10 9.09
N VAL A 200 -15.17 18.38 8.78
CA VAL A 200 -15.85 19.31 9.68
C VAL A 200 -17.29 18.87 9.95
N ALA A 201 -18.03 18.38 8.96
CA ALA A 201 -19.37 17.87 9.15
C ALA A 201 -19.40 16.68 10.13
N PHE A 202 -18.49 15.71 9.97
CA PHE A 202 -18.31 14.63 10.95
C PHE A 202 -17.95 15.18 12.33
N ALA A 203 -17.03 16.13 12.40
CA ALA A 203 -16.62 16.75 13.65
C ALA A 203 -17.77 17.48 14.35
N VAL A 204 -18.66 18.16 13.62
CA VAL A 204 -19.86 18.80 14.19
C VAL A 204 -20.79 17.76 14.82
N VAL A 205 -21.04 16.65 14.14
CA VAL A 205 -21.88 15.56 14.66
C VAL A 205 -21.23 14.95 15.91
N MET A 206 -19.94 14.61 15.85
CA MET A 206 -19.20 14.04 16.98
C MET A 206 -19.15 15.02 18.16
N TYR A 207 -18.96 16.32 17.92
CA TYR A 207 -18.99 17.34 18.95
C TYR A 207 -20.34 17.38 19.65
N ARG A 208 -21.42 17.49 18.88
CA ARG A 208 -22.78 17.66 19.41
C ARG A 208 -23.24 16.45 20.22
N PHE A 209 -22.99 15.23 19.76
CA PHE A 209 -23.54 14.03 20.38
C PHE A 209 -22.61 13.36 21.39
N VAL A 210 -21.30 13.53 21.24
CA VAL A 210 -20.28 12.82 22.03
C VAL A 210 -19.40 13.81 22.80
N VAL A 211 -18.54 14.53 22.10
CA VAL A 211 -17.36 15.19 22.68
C VAL A 211 -17.72 16.33 23.63
N HIS A 212 -18.78 17.10 23.36
CA HIS A 212 -19.12 18.25 24.24
C HIS A 212 -19.47 17.84 25.68
N HIS A 213 -19.88 16.58 25.92
CA HIS A 213 -20.25 16.09 27.25
C HIS A 213 -19.03 15.72 28.11
N SER A 214 -17.93 15.32 27.47
CA SER A 214 -16.73 14.80 28.16
C SER A 214 -15.58 15.79 28.18
N MET A 215 -15.50 16.68 27.19
CA MET A 215 -14.34 17.53 26.96
C MET A 215 -14.02 18.43 28.15
N LEU A 216 -12.72 18.57 28.45
CA LEU A 216 -12.25 19.50 29.47
C LEU A 216 -12.46 20.96 29.02
N VAL A 217 -12.43 21.87 29.99
CA VAL A 217 -12.32 23.30 29.74
C VAL A 217 -10.82 23.62 29.63
N PRO A 218 -10.27 23.85 28.42
CA PRO A 218 -8.81 23.83 28.20
C PRO A 218 -8.04 24.79 29.10
N ARG A 219 -8.60 25.99 29.32
CA ARG A 219 -7.99 27.03 30.18
C ARG A 219 -7.84 26.63 31.65
N ARG A 220 -8.71 25.74 32.15
CA ARG A 220 -8.67 25.29 33.55
C ARG A 220 -7.72 24.11 33.73
N PHE A 221 -7.55 23.31 32.69
CA PHE A 221 -6.79 22.07 32.71
C PHE A 221 -5.86 21.96 31.49
N PRO A 222 -4.92 22.90 31.27
CA PRO A 222 -4.12 22.95 30.06
C PRO A 222 -3.20 21.72 29.92
N ILE A 223 -2.63 21.25 31.04
CA ILE A 223 -1.76 20.07 31.07
C ILE A 223 -2.56 18.81 30.75
N ASP A 224 -3.69 18.58 31.43
CA ASP A 224 -4.55 17.41 31.16
C ASP A 224 -5.12 17.47 29.74
N THR A 225 -5.44 18.66 29.20
CA THR A 225 -5.88 18.82 27.80
C THR A 225 -4.77 18.45 26.82
N PHE A 226 -3.53 18.85 27.09
CA PHE A 226 -2.40 18.48 26.26
C PHE A 226 -2.16 16.96 26.29
N LEU A 227 -2.00 16.38 27.48
CA LEU A 227 -1.64 14.98 27.65
C LEU A 227 -2.75 14.00 27.24
N LEU A 228 -4.01 14.34 27.51
CA LEU A 228 -5.15 13.44 27.29
C LEU A 228 -5.89 13.74 25.99
N THR A 229 -5.62 14.84 25.30
CA THR A 229 -6.32 15.16 24.05
C THR A 229 -5.37 15.51 22.92
N VAL A 230 -4.50 16.51 23.06
CA VAL A 230 -3.60 16.94 21.97
C VAL A 230 -2.61 15.85 21.60
N LEU A 231 -1.88 15.33 22.57
CA LEU A 231 -0.85 14.30 22.35
C LEU A 231 -1.43 13.04 21.68
N PRO A 232 -2.46 12.36 22.23
CA PRO A 232 -3.02 11.17 21.58
C PRO A 232 -3.65 11.47 20.21
N PHE A 233 -4.24 12.66 20.02
CA PHE A 233 -4.77 13.09 18.72
C PHE A 233 -3.67 13.17 17.66
N TYR A 234 -2.58 13.86 17.95
CA TYR A 234 -1.47 14.00 17.00
C TYR A 234 -0.71 12.68 16.78
N LEU A 235 -0.59 11.82 17.79
CA LEU A 235 -0.05 10.47 17.58
C LEU A 235 -0.90 9.67 16.58
N ALA A 236 -2.22 9.78 16.68
CA ALA A 236 -3.14 9.12 15.74
C ALA A 236 -3.10 9.73 14.32
N LEU A 237 -2.77 11.02 14.15
CA LEU A 237 -2.56 11.62 12.83
C LEU A 237 -1.43 10.98 12.03
N TYR A 238 -0.50 10.31 12.71
CA TYR A 238 0.66 9.67 12.10
C TYR A 238 0.52 8.14 12.07
N ILE A 239 -0.69 7.60 12.30
CA ILE A 239 -0.93 6.16 12.47
C ILE A 239 -0.29 5.31 11.36
N ASP A 240 -0.44 5.70 10.09
CA ASP A 240 0.13 4.97 8.95
C ASP A 240 1.65 4.83 9.03
N SER A 241 2.35 5.79 9.64
CA SER A 241 3.81 5.71 9.83
C SER A 241 4.18 4.70 10.93
N TRP A 242 3.34 4.61 11.97
CA TRP A 242 3.54 3.67 13.07
C TRP A 242 3.09 2.25 12.72
N THR A 243 2.09 2.11 11.85
CA THR A 243 1.47 0.84 11.47
C THR A 243 1.86 0.38 10.07
N ALA A 244 2.74 1.09 9.35
CA ALA A 244 3.30 0.62 8.07
C ALA A 244 3.89 -0.80 8.15
N PRO A 245 4.56 -1.23 9.24
CA PRO A 245 4.97 -2.63 9.38
C PRO A 245 3.83 -3.63 9.55
N LEU A 246 2.61 -3.15 9.80
CA LEU A 246 1.44 -3.93 10.18
C LEU A 246 0.33 -3.89 9.12
N SER A 247 0.54 -3.26 7.96
CA SER A 247 -0.55 -3.04 6.99
C SER A 247 -1.14 -4.31 6.37
N ASN A 248 -0.48 -5.47 6.51
CA ASN A 248 -1.07 -6.80 6.27
C ASN A 248 -1.21 -7.63 7.56
N PHE A 249 -1.85 -7.06 8.57
CA PHE A 249 -2.18 -7.79 9.78
C PHE A 249 -3.16 -8.94 9.46
N GLY A 250 -2.67 -10.18 9.48
CA GLY A 250 -3.47 -11.39 9.32
C GLY A 250 -3.22 -12.38 10.45
N PHE A 251 -4.24 -13.14 10.85
CA PHE A 251 -4.13 -14.18 11.89
C PHE A 251 -3.50 -15.48 11.38
N SER A 252 -2.50 -15.39 10.51
CA SER A 252 -1.79 -16.57 10.00
C SER A 252 -0.53 -16.83 10.85
N SER A 253 -0.14 -18.09 10.97
CA SER A 253 1.13 -18.47 11.63
C SER A 253 2.36 -17.85 10.95
N ARG A 254 2.22 -17.38 9.71
CA ARG A 254 3.24 -16.65 8.95
C ARG A 254 3.40 -15.20 9.41
N ALA A 255 2.32 -14.52 9.77
CA ALA A 255 2.36 -13.13 10.25
C ALA A 255 3.17 -12.98 11.54
N PHE A 256 3.10 -13.96 12.44
CA PHE A 256 3.84 -13.95 13.70
C PHE A 256 5.33 -14.33 13.59
N ARG A 257 5.83 -14.62 12.38
CA ARG A 257 7.28 -14.80 12.16
C ARG A 257 8.02 -13.47 12.03
N ASP A 258 7.30 -12.40 11.70
CA ASP A 258 7.85 -11.05 11.69
C ASP A 258 8.00 -10.52 13.14
N PRO A 259 9.22 -10.15 13.58
CA PRO A 259 9.46 -9.66 14.93
C PRO A 259 8.64 -8.40 15.29
N VAL A 260 8.36 -7.53 14.31
CA VAL A 260 7.60 -6.28 14.54
C VAL A 260 6.12 -6.57 14.77
N THR A 261 5.53 -7.46 13.96
CA THR A 261 4.16 -7.95 14.11
C THR A 261 3.99 -8.67 15.44
N LEU A 262 4.94 -9.53 15.81
CA LEU A 262 4.91 -10.24 17.09
C LEU A 262 5.00 -9.27 18.29
N ALA A 263 5.95 -8.33 18.26
CA ALA A 263 6.11 -7.33 19.32
C ALA A 263 4.85 -6.46 19.47
N THR A 264 4.27 -6.04 18.34
CA THR A 264 3.01 -5.29 18.32
C THR A 264 1.90 -6.12 18.95
N PHE A 265 1.75 -7.39 18.60
CA PHE A 265 0.71 -8.24 19.17
C PHE A 265 0.87 -8.39 20.69
N ILE A 266 2.08 -8.60 21.19
CA ILE A 266 2.36 -8.79 22.62
C ILE A 266 2.14 -7.51 23.43
N VAL A 267 2.34 -6.33 22.83
CA VAL A 267 2.21 -5.04 23.55
C VAL A 267 0.85 -4.38 23.31
N LEU A 268 0.48 -4.17 22.05
CA LEU A 268 -0.68 -3.39 21.66
C LEU A 268 -1.98 -4.12 21.96
N VAL A 269 -2.08 -5.44 21.72
CA VAL A 269 -3.33 -6.18 21.95
C VAL A 269 -3.68 -6.21 23.44
N PRO A 270 -2.78 -6.57 24.38
CA PRO A 270 -3.09 -6.45 25.81
C PRO A 270 -3.40 -5.02 26.25
N ALA A 271 -2.70 -4.00 25.74
CA ALA A 271 -2.99 -2.60 26.05
C ALA A 271 -4.41 -2.20 25.62
N LEU A 272 -4.84 -2.62 24.42
CA LEU A 272 -6.20 -2.41 23.93
C LEU A 272 -7.23 -3.16 24.76
N LEU A 273 -6.98 -4.43 25.13
CA LEU A 273 -7.87 -5.20 26.00
C LEU A 273 -8.05 -4.54 27.37
N ILE A 274 -6.97 -4.03 27.96
CA ILE A 274 -7.01 -3.27 29.22
C ILE A 274 -7.83 -1.99 29.04
N ALA A 275 -7.59 -1.23 27.97
CA ALA A 275 -8.35 -0.02 27.69
C ALA A 275 -9.86 -0.30 27.53
N CYS A 276 -10.22 -1.36 26.80
CA CYS A 276 -11.59 -1.82 26.64
C CYS A 276 -12.22 -2.25 27.98
N ALA A 277 -11.49 -3.01 28.80
CA ALA A 277 -11.95 -3.42 30.13
C ALA A 277 -12.21 -2.22 31.07
N ILE A 278 -11.32 -1.22 31.03
CA ILE A 278 -11.49 0.03 31.78
C ILE A 278 -12.74 0.78 31.29
N GLN A 279 -12.93 0.95 29.97
CA GLN A 279 -14.13 1.61 29.45
C GLN A 279 -15.41 0.85 29.82
N LEU A 280 -15.41 -0.48 29.71
CA LEU A 280 -16.55 -1.31 30.09
C LEU A 280 -16.89 -1.16 31.58
N PHE A 281 -15.88 -1.16 32.45
CA PHE A 281 -16.06 -0.92 33.88
C PHE A 281 -16.69 0.45 34.17
N LEU A 282 -16.20 1.50 33.51
CA LEU A 282 -16.75 2.85 33.65
C LEU A 282 -18.20 2.93 33.17
N PHE A 283 -18.52 2.36 32.01
CA PHE A 283 -19.88 2.30 31.49
C PHE A 283 -20.81 1.48 32.39
N ARG A 284 -20.32 0.39 32.99
CA ARG A 284 -21.07 -0.39 33.99
C ARG A 284 -21.42 0.47 35.19
N ARG A 285 -20.43 1.19 35.73
CA ARG A 285 -20.61 2.05 36.91
C ARG A 285 -21.62 3.16 36.68
N HIS A 286 -21.71 3.67 35.46
CA HIS A 286 -22.66 4.71 35.06
C HIS A 286 -23.99 4.17 34.53
N GLY A 287 -24.21 2.85 34.53
CA GLY A 287 -25.46 2.24 34.05
C GLY A 287 -25.71 2.38 32.54
N LEU A 288 -24.66 2.64 31.75
CA LEU A 288 -24.77 2.92 30.32
C LEU A 288 -24.66 1.68 29.42
N ILE A 289 -24.33 0.50 29.97
CA ILE A 289 -24.04 -0.70 29.17
C ILE A 289 -25.20 -1.10 28.26
N GLY A 290 -26.43 -1.15 28.78
CA GLY A 290 -27.58 -1.70 28.05
C GLY A 290 -27.85 -1.01 26.70
N PRO A 291 -28.09 0.31 26.69
CA PRO A 291 -28.34 1.06 25.44
C PRO A 291 -27.20 0.94 24.42
N TYR A 292 -25.95 0.93 24.89
CA TYR A 292 -24.79 0.81 24.00
C TYR A 292 -24.67 -0.60 23.43
N LEU A 293 -24.88 -1.66 24.22
CA LEU A 293 -24.90 -3.03 23.69
C LEU A 293 -25.97 -3.22 22.62
N ILE A 294 -27.16 -2.65 22.81
CA ILE A 294 -28.23 -2.70 21.81
C ILE A 294 -27.83 -1.96 20.54
N ALA A 295 -27.37 -0.71 20.67
CA ALA A 295 -27.00 0.12 19.52
C ALA A 295 -25.85 -0.47 18.71
N TYR A 296 -24.76 -0.89 19.38
CA TYR A 296 -23.62 -1.51 18.71
C TYR A 296 -23.96 -2.91 18.19
N GLY A 297 -24.79 -3.69 18.90
CA GLY A 297 -25.26 -4.99 18.42
C GLY A 297 -26.06 -4.88 17.12
N LEU A 298 -26.97 -3.90 17.04
CA LEU A 298 -27.71 -3.58 15.81
C LEU A 298 -26.78 -3.09 14.70
N GLY A 299 -25.85 -2.17 15.02
CA GLY A 299 -24.89 -1.66 14.06
C GLY A 299 -24.00 -2.76 13.47
N ILE A 300 -23.49 -3.66 14.31
CA ILE A 300 -22.69 -4.83 13.90
C ILE A 300 -23.55 -5.75 13.02
N ALA A 301 -24.77 -6.07 13.43
CA ALA A 301 -25.66 -6.92 12.63
C ALA A 301 -25.88 -6.33 11.22
N VAL A 302 -26.16 -5.02 11.12
CA VAL A 302 -26.33 -4.32 9.84
C VAL A 302 -25.03 -4.32 9.02
N TYR A 303 -23.90 -4.01 9.66
CA TYR A 303 -22.60 -3.89 9.01
C TYR A 303 -22.13 -5.21 8.37
N PHE A 304 -22.44 -6.36 8.98
CA PHE A 304 -22.08 -7.67 8.41
C PHE A 304 -23.14 -8.25 7.46
N THR A 305 -24.41 -7.88 7.60
CA THR A 305 -25.49 -8.40 6.74
C THR A 305 -25.55 -7.73 5.38
N ILE A 306 -25.39 -6.41 5.30
CA ILE A 306 -25.41 -5.67 4.02
C ILE A 306 -24.37 -6.21 3.01
N PRO A 307 -23.07 -6.31 3.33
CA PRO A 307 -22.08 -6.80 2.38
C PRO A 307 -22.33 -8.26 1.99
N ALA A 308 -22.79 -9.11 2.92
CA ALA A 308 -23.13 -10.49 2.61
C ALA A 308 -24.30 -10.60 1.61
N LEU A 309 -25.32 -9.74 1.72
CA LEU A 309 -26.45 -9.71 0.79
C LEU A 309 -26.08 -9.17 -0.59
N LEU A 310 -25.08 -8.28 -0.67
CA LEU A 310 -24.64 -7.62 -1.89
C LEU A 310 -23.38 -8.24 -2.51
N SER A 311 -22.86 -9.34 -1.94
CA SER A 311 -21.60 -9.96 -2.35
C SER A 311 -20.41 -8.99 -2.38
N LEU A 312 -20.31 -8.16 -1.33
CA LEU A 312 -19.20 -7.24 -1.09
C LEU A 312 -18.27 -7.77 0.00
N ASP A 313 -17.00 -7.42 -0.12
CA ASP A 313 -15.98 -7.65 0.89
C ASP A 313 -15.91 -6.48 1.88
N ILE A 314 -15.52 -6.76 3.12
CA ILE A 314 -15.42 -5.75 4.18
C ILE A 314 -14.00 -5.19 4.20
N HIS A 315 -13.88 -3.87 4.00
CA HIS A 315 -12.63 -3.13 4.11
C HIS A 315 -12.77 -2.00 5.14
N LEU A 316 -12.39 -2.29 6.39
CA LEU A 316 -12.56 -1.33 7.48
C LEU A 316 -11.43 -0.32 7.52
N HIS A 317 -11.68 0.88 7.01
CA HIS A 317 -10.78 2.01 7.16
C HIS A 317 -10.75 2.52 8.62
N HIS A 318 -9.58 2.91 9.13
CA HIS A 318 -9.40 3.35 10.52
C HIS A 318 -10.15 4.63 10.88
N TYR A 319 -10.51 5.48 9.91
CA TYR A 319 -11.37 6.63 10.19
C TYR A 319 -12.75 6.20 10.69
N LEU A 320 -13.29 5.10 10.12
CA LEU A 320 -14.58 4.55 10.53
C LEU A 320 -14.48 3.92 11.93
N VAL A 321 -13.35 3.29 12.25
CA VAL A 321 -13.04 2.85 13.63
C VAL A 321 -13.11 4.03 14.59
N GLY A 322 -12.52 5.17 14.24
CA GLY A 322 -12.63 6.43 14.99
C GLY A 322 -14.08 6.85 15.24
N ILE A 323 -14.87 6.97 14.17
CA ILE A 323 -16.28 7.38 14.24
C ILE A 323 -17.12 6.42 15.09
N VAL A 324 -16.96 5.11 14.85
CA VAL A 324 -17.76 4.08 15.51
C VAL A 324 -17.40 3.95 16.99
N LEU A 325 -16.14 4.12 17.39
CA LEU A 325 -15.73 3.97 18.79
C LEU A 325 -15.81 5.26 19.61
N LEU A 326 -15.83 6.44 18.98
CA LEU A 326 -15.91 7.73 19.69
C LEU A 326 -17.05 7.80 20.74
N PRO A 327 -18.30 7.33 20.47
CA PRO A 327 -19.37 7.34 21.46
C PRO A 327 -19.03 6.59 22.77
N LEU A 328 -18.14 5.60 22.74
CA LEU A 328 -17.66 4.89 23.94
C LEU A 328 -16.73 5.75 24.82
N THR A 329 -16.50 7.01 24.45
CA THR A 329 -15.67 7.96 25.20
C THR A 329 -16.46 9.13 25.79
N LYS A 330 -17.79 9.06 25.80
CA LYS A 330 -18.69 10.13 26.29
C LYS A 330 -18.55 10.44 27.80
N LEU A 331 -17.88 9.60 28.57
CA LEU A 331 -17.64 9.83 30.00
C LEU A 331 -16.48 10.82 30.22
N GLN A 332 -16.64 11.79 31.11
CA GLN A 332 -15.54 12.68 31.52
C GLN A 332 -14.61 11.94 32.50
N SER A 333 -13.76 11.06 31.97
CA SER A 333 -12.72 10.34 32.71
C SER A 333 -11.38 10.43 31.97
N ARG A 334 -10.24 10.32 32.67
CA ARG A 334 -8.93 10.38 32.01
C ARG A 334 -8.75 9.29 30.92
N PRO A 335 -9.13 8.02 31.15
CA PRO A 335 -9.08 7.00 30.10
C PRO A 335 -9.97 7.34 28.90
N SER A 336 -11.18 7.86 29.12
CA SER A 336 -12.09 8.24 28.04
C SER A 336 -11.56 9.45 27.25
N LEU A 337 -10.97 10.44 27.91
CA LEU A 337 -10.34 11.58 27.24
C LEU A 337 -9.17 11.16 26.36
N LEU A 338 -8.27 10.30 26.87
CA LEU A 338 -7.14 9.76 26.11
C LEU A 338 -7.61 9.01 24.87
N ALA A 339 -8.58 8.10 25.02
CA ALA A 339 -9.18 7.38 23.91
C ALA A 339 -9.90 8.33 22.93
N GLN A 340 -10.59 9.34 23.44
CA GLN A 340 -11.30 10.33 22.63
C GLN A 340 -10.35 11.13 21.74
N GLY A 341 -9.21 11.59 22.29
CA GLY A 341 -8.18 12.28 21.50
C GLY A 341 -7.65 11.39 20.38
N PHE A 342 -7.27 10.16 20.69
CA PHE A 342 -6.75 9.20 19.71
C PHE A 342 -7.78 8.85 18.61
N LEU A 343 -9.02 8.50 18.99
CA LEU A 343 -10.07 8.14 18.03
C LEU A 343 -10.49 9.32 17.15
N LEU A 344 -10.51 10.54 17.70
CA LEU A 344 -10.73 11.75 16.91
C LEU A 344 -9.59 11.97 15.91
N GLY A 345 -8.34 11.71 16.31
CA GLY A 345 -7.19 11.76 15.43
C GLY A 345 -7.29 10.74 14.30
N LEU A 346 -7.67 9.48 14.59
CA LEU A 346 -7.90 8.47 13.55
C LEU A 346 -8.96 8.89 12.53
N MET A 347 -10.07 9.47 13.00
CA MET A 347 -11.11 10.01 12.13
C MET A 347 -10.54 11.12 11.22
N VAL A 348 -9.87 12.12 11.80
CA VAL A 348 -9.33 13.24 11.02
C VAL A 348 -8.27 12.77 10.03
N GLN A 349 -7.38 11.89 10.46
CA GLN A 349 -6.31 11.34 9.64
C GLN A 349 -6.87 10.62 8.41
N GLY A 350 -7.75 9.64 8.62
CA GLY A 350 -8.19 8.81 7.51
C GLY A 350 -9.12 9.54 6.56
N VAL A 351 -9.97 10.47 7.07
CA VAL A 351 -10.75 11.34 6.18
C VAL A 351 -9.83 12.28 5.40
N ALA A 352 -8.83 12.90 6.02
CA ALA A 352 -7.92 13.82 5.32
C ALA A 352 -7.09 13.10 4.24
N ARG A 353 -6.63 11.88 4.52
CA ARG A 353 -5.75 11.11 3.62
C ARG A 353 -6.48 10.36 2.53
N TRP A 354 -7.57 9.68 2.87
CA TRP A 354 -8.25 8.74 1.98
C TRP A 354 -9.64 9.23 1.56
N GLY A 355 -10.09 10.38 2.10
CA GLY A 355 -11.46 10.83 1.96
C GLY A 355 -12.44 9.94 2.74
N PRO A 356 -13.76 10.20 2.61
CA PRO A 356 -14.81 9.35 3.17
C PRO A 356 -14.99 8.07 2.34
N ALA A 357 -14.00 7.18 2.34
CA ALA A 357 -14.00 5.96 1.54
C ALA A 357 -15.04 4.92 2.02
N SER A 358 -15.56 4.10 1.10
CA SER A 358 -16.51 3.03 1.43
C SER A 358 -15.89 2.02 2.40
N PRO A 359 -16.65 1.50 3.40
CA PRO A 359 -16.22 0.38 4.22
C PRO A 359 -16.40 -0.99 3.54
N PHE A 360 -16.94 -0.99 2.33
CA PHE A 360 -17.23 -2.18 1.54
C PHE A 360 -16.59 -2.05 0.16
N GLU A 361 -16.01 -3.14 -0.32
CA GLU A 361 -15.30 -3.24 -1.58
C GLU A 361 -15.92 -4.35 -2.43
N THR A 362 -15.87 -4.20 -3.75
CA THR A 362 -16.10 -5.34 -4.64
C THR A 362 -14.96 -6.34 -4.51
N ARG A 363 -15.20 -7.61 -4.86
CA ARG A 363 -14.15 -8.63 -4.85
C ARG A 363 -12.92 -8.24 -5.66
N PHE A 364 -13.10 -7.54 -6.78
CA PHE A 364 -12.01 -7.01 -7.59
C PHE A 364 -11.15 -5.99 -6.81
N GLN A 365 -11.79 -5.07 -6.10
CA GLN A 365 -11.09 -4.08 -5.27
C GLN A 365 -10.38 -4.72 -4.08
N ALA A 366 -11.03 -5.67 -3.40
CA ALA A 366 -10.49 -6.33 -2.22
C ALA A 366 -9.27 -7.20 -2.49
N LEU A 367 -9.14 -7.74 -3.71
CA LEU A 367 -7.97 -8.51 -4.12
C LEU A 367 -6.72 -7.62 -4.23
N ASN A 368 -6.85 -6.33 -4.52
CA ASN A 368 -5.72 -5.37 -4.55
C ASN A 368 -4.49 -5.87 -5.37
N GLY A 369 -4.76 -6.54 -6.50
CA GLY A 369 -3.72 -7.11 -7.38
C GLY A 369 -3.23 -8.52 -6.99
N GLU A 370 -3.79 -9.15 -5.94
CA GLU A 370 -3.60 -10.57 -5.67
C GLU A 370 -4.38 -11.45 -6.66
N PRO A 371 -3.93 -12.71 -6.89
CA PRO A 371 -4.62 -13.62 -7.80
C PRO A 371 -6.09 -13.85 -7.41
N ALA A 372 -6.99 -13.70 -8.38
CA ALA A 372 -8.43 -13.84 -8.18
C ALA A 372 -8.91 -15.31 -8.07
N GLY A 373 -8.04 -16.26 -8.41
CA GLY A 373 -8.35 -17.69 -8.51
C GLY A 373 -8.96 -18.08 -9.86
N THR A 374 -8.63 -17.34 -10.91
CA THR A 374 -9.06 -17.61 -12.29
C THR A 374 -8.37 -18.85 -12.87
N PRO A 375 -9.01 -19.53 -13.84
CA PRO A 375 -8.37 -20.64 -14.56
C PRO A 375 -7.05 -20.22 -15.20
N GLN A 376 -6.02 -21.05 -15.07
CA GLN A 376 -4.68 -20.78 -15.62
C GLN A 376 -4.32 -21.79 -16.70
N PRO A 377 -3.59 -21.39 -17.76
CA PRO A 377 -3.02 -22.35 -18.71
C PRO A 377 -1.97 -23.24 -18.05
N THR A 378 -1.63 -24.36 -18.69
CA THR A 378 -0.54 -25.25 -18.26
C THR A 378 0.53 -25.28 -19.34
N PHE A 379 1.79 -24.99 -18.99
CA PHE A 379 2.87 -25.07 -19.97
C PHE A 379 3.05 -26.50 -20.50
N ALA A 380 3.30 -26.60 -21.80
CA ALA A 380 3.54 -27.85 -22.53
C ALA A 380 4.81 -27.67 -23.38
N PHE A 381 5.96 -27.69 -22.73
CA PHE A 381 7.25 -27.46 -23.39
C PHE A 381 7.67 -28.67 -24.25
N ASP A 382 8.18 -28.38 -25.45
CA ASP A 382 9.03 -29.30 -26.22
C ASP A 382 10.47 -28.76 -26.17
N PRO A 383 11.38 -29.38 -25.37
CA PRO A 383 12.76 -28.93 -25.25
C PRO A 383 13.48 -28.80 -26.59
N ALA A 384 13.18 -29.68 -27.57
CA ALA A 384 13.80 -29.62 -28.88
C ALA A 384 13.25 -28.46 -29.73
N ALA A 385 11.98 -28.10 -29.58
CA ALA A 385 11.42 -26.90 -30.23
C ALA A 385 11.91 -25.62 -29.56
N LEU A 386 12.00 -25.61 -28.22
CA LEU A 386 12.53 -24.50 -27.43
C LEU A 386 13.99 -24.21 -27.84
N ALA A 387 14.85 -25.22 -27.90
CA ALA A 387 16.24 -25.05 -28.30
C ALA A 387 16.40 -24.59 -29.76
N ARG A 388 15.60 -25.14 -30.69
CA ARG A 388 15.73 -24.84 -32.12
C ARG A 388 15.10 -23.52 -32.55
N THR A 389 14.03 -23.08 -31.90
CA THR A 389 13.19 -21.97 -32.38
C THR A 389 12.77 -20.99 -31.29
N GLY A 390 13.10 -21.25 -30.02
CA GLY A 390 12.61 -20.47 -28.88
C GLY A 390 11.09 -20.64 -28.66
N ASN A 391 10.49 -21.70 -29.19
CA ASN A 391 9.05 -21.90 -29.10
C ASN A 391 8.60 -22.32 -27.70
N ILE A 392 7.74 -21.51 -27.11
CA ILE A 392 7.02 -21.80 -25.86
C ILE A 392 5.58 -22.12 -26.23
N SER A 393 5.03 -23.19 -25.65
CA SER A 393 3.64 -23.59 -25.86
C SER A 393 2.97 -23.99 -24.55
N TRP A 394 1.65 -23.85 -24.52
CA TRP A 394 0.80 -24.18 -23.38
C TRP A 394 -0.53 -24.80 -23.83
N THR A 395 -1.16 -25.52 -22.91
CA THR A 395 -2.52 -26.05 -23.04
C THR A 395 -3.45 -25.31 -22.09
N PHE A 396 -4.74 -25.42 -22.35
CA PHE A 396 -5.77 -24.88 -21.47
C PHE A 396 -7.00 -25.76 -21.54
N SER A 397 -7.55 -26.11 -20.38
CA SER A 397 -8.81 -26.83 -20.25
C SER A 397 -9.64 -26.16 -19.16
N LEU A 398 -10.95 -26.08 -19.40
CA LEU A 398 -11.89 -25.52 -18.45
C LEU A 398 -12.92 -26.58 -18.07
N ALA A 399 -13.09 -26.83 -16.77
CA ALA A 399 -14.05 -27.80 -16.27
C ALA A 399 -15.46 -27.46 -16.77
N GLY A 400 -16.12 -28.43 -17.40
CA GLY A 400 -17.48 -28.26 -17.95
C GLY A 400 -17.52 -27.71 -19.39
N TYR A 401 -16.38 -27.44 -20.03
CA TYR A 401 -16.30 -27.10 -21.44
C TYR A 401 -15.71 -28.27 -22.26
N PRO A 402 -16.36 -28.75 -23.34
CA PRO A 402 -15.95 -29.96 -24.07
C PRO A 402 -14.75 -29.76 -25.02
N GLY A 403 -13.98 -28.67 -24.87
CA GLY A 403 -12.79 -28.38 -25.66
C GLY A 403 -11.55 -28.31 -24.79
N GLU A 404 -10.60 -29.22 -25.01
CA GLU A 404 -9.24 -29.11 -24.50
C GLU A 404 -8.37 -28.46 -25.58
N LEU A 405 -7.62 -27.41 -25.21
CA LEU A 405 -6.66 -26.82 -26.15
C LEU A 405 -5.41 -27.68 -26.25
N THR A 406 -5.12 -28.13 -27.47
CA THR A 406 -3.80 -28.68 -27.83
C THR A 406 -2.74 -27.57 -27.86
N PRO A 407 -1.46 -27.88 -27.60
CA PRO A 407 -0.37 -26.90 -27.75
C PRO A 407 -0.36 -26.27 -29.16
N GLY A 408 -0.29 -24.93 -29.24
CA GLY A 408 -0.35 -24.18 -30.49
C GLY A 408 -1.75 -24.01 -31.10
N GLY A 409 -2.81 -24.33 -30.36
CA GLY A 409 -4.20 -24.05 -30.74
C GLY A 409 -4.65 -22.63 -30.38
N ALA A 410 -5.78 -22.19 -30.94
CA ALA A 410 -6.40 -20.90 -30.61
C ALA A 410 -7.51 -21.04 -29.56
N ILE A 411 -7.76 -20.00 -28.76
CA ILE A 411 -8.82 -20.02 -27.72
C ILE A 411 -10.15 -20.54 -28.29
N PRO A 412 -10.79 -21.55 -27.63
CA PRO A 412 -12.05 -22.11 -28.09
C PRO A 412 -13.17 -21.06 -28.14
N PRO A 413 -14.00 -21.05 -29.21
CA PRO A 413 -15.10 -20.11 -29.32
C PRO A 413 -16.14 -20.33 -28.22
N GLY A 414 -16.72 -19.24 -27.71
CA GLY A 414 -17.75 -19.28 -26.66
C GLY A 414 -17.22 -19.29 -25.23
N LEU A 415 -15.90 -19.18 -25.05
CA LEU A 415 -15.29 -18.83 -23.77
C LEU A 415 -15.29 -17.30 -23.60
N PRO A 416 -15.23 -16.79 -22.35
CA PRO A 416 -15.14 -15.36 -22.08
C PRO A 416 -13.76 -14.75 -22.41
N TYR A 417 -12.77 -15.59 -22.75
CA TYR A 417 -11.40 -15.17 -23.01
C TYR A 417 -11.16 -14.84 -24.48
N ASP A 418 -10.40 -13.77 -24.75
CA ASP A 418 -10.12 -13.29 -26.10
C ASP A 418 -8.68 -13.58 -26.57
N SER A 419 -7.74 -13.69 -25.63
CA SER A 419 -6.32 -13.91 -25.92
C SER A 419 -5.56 -14.51 -24.74
N PHE A 420 -4.30 -14.88 -24.98
CA PHE A 420 -3.31 -15.18 -23.97
C PHE A 420 -2.34 -14.02 -23.84
N SER A 421 -1.81 -13.83 -22.64
CA SER A 421 -0.65 -12.98 -22.38
C SER A 421 0.51 -13.83 -21.88
N LEU A 422 1.67 -13.75 -22.53
CA LEU A 422 2.90 -14.42 -22.15
C LEU A 422 3.91 -13.39 -21.65
N LEU A 423 4.38 -13.59 -20.42
CA LEU A 423 5.47 -12.83 -19.83
C LEU A 423 6.80 -13.57 -19.96
N MET A 424 7.87 -12.79 -20.10
CA MET A 424 9.24 -13.21 -19.89
C MET A 424 9.95 -12.19 -19.01
N ASN A 425 10.46 -12.62 -17.86
CA ASN A 425 11.11 -11.73 -16.88
C ASN A 425 10.23 -10.50 -16.61
N ASP A 426 8.95 -10.71 -16.33
CA ASP A 426 7.94 -9.66 -16.05
C ASP A 426 7.73 -8.63 -17.17
N VAL A 427 8.13 -8.96 -18.40
CA VAL A 427 7.82 -8.21 -19.62
C VAL A 427 6.81 -9.00 -20.44
N GLU A 428 5.69 -8.39 -20.83
CA GLU A 428 4.76 -8.99 -21.78
C GLU A 428 5.43 -9.09 -23.16
N VAL A 429 5.73 -10.30 -23.63
CA VAL A 429 6.41 -10.55 -24.91
C VAL A 429 5.45 -11.02 -26.00
N TYR A 430 4.24 -11.44 -25.62
CA TYR A 430 3.22 -11.86 -26.57
C TYR A 430 1.83 -11.67 -26.00
N ARG A 431 0.94 -11.12 -26.83
CA ARG A 431 -0.49 -11.05 -26.60
C ARG A 431 -1.23 -11.51 -27.86
N GLY A 432 -2.02 -12.56 -27.76
CA GLY A 432 -2.73 -13.09 -28.93
C GLY A 432 -3.49 -14.39 -28.68
N PRO A 433 -4.27 -14.87 -29.67
CA PRO A 433 -5.20 -15.99 -29.48
C PRO A 433 -4.51 -17.36 -29.49
N GLN A 434 -3.29 -17.48 -30.03
CA GLN A 434 -2.57 -18.74 -30.15
C GLN A 434 -1.90 -19.14 -28.85
N SER A 435 -1.88 -20.44 -28.53
CA SER A 435 -1.25 -21.00 -27.34
C SER A 435 0.22 -21.40 -27.52
N SER A 436 0.89 -20.78 -28.50
CA SER A 436 2.33 -20.90 -28.68
C SER A 436 2.93 -19.63 -29.26
N PHE A 437 4.17 -19.32 -28.88
CA PHE A 437 4.92 -18.19 -29.38
C PHE A 437 6.43 -18.47 -29.38
N SER A 438 7.11 -18.07 -30.45
CA SER A 438 8.56 -18.19 -30.57
C SER A 438 9.24 -16.94 -30.03
N VAL A 439 9.91 -17.07 -28.88
CA VAL A 439 10.62 -15.94 -28.28
C VAL A 439 12.03 -15.86 -28.83
N ALA A 440 12.29 -14.80 -29.61
CA ALA A 440 13.58 -14.57 -30.28
C ALA A 440 14.78 -14.58 -29.31
N ARG A 441 14.60 -14.06 -28.08
CA ARG A 441 15.68 -13.98 -27.10
C ARG A 441 16.12 -15.34 -26.56
N ILE A 442 15.20 -16.29 -26.40
CA ILE A 442 15.55 -17.67 -26.02
C ILE A 442 16.32 -18.32 -27.16
N HIS A 443 15.85 -18.15 -28.40
CA HIS A 443 16.53 -18.68 -29.57
C HIS A 443 17.94 -18.10 -29.76
N ALA A 444 18.14 -16.84 -29.37
CA ALA A 444 19.43 -16.16 -29.43
C ALA A 444 20.43 -16.59 -28.33
N ASP A 445 20.01 -17.40 -27.34
CA ASP A 445 20.88 -17.97 -26.29
C ASP A 445 20.97 -19.51 -26.40
N PRO A 446 21.50 -20.06 -27.51
CA PRO A 446 21.52 -21.51 -27.74
C PRO A 446 22.38 -22.29 -26.73
N ASN A 447 23.23 -21.59 -25.97
CA ASN A 447 24.07 -22.17 -24.93
C ASN A 447 23.39 -22.18 -23.54
N GLY A 448 22.18 -21.62 -23.41
CA GLY A 448 21.41 -21.58 -22.15
C GLY A 448 22.11 -20.82 -21.03
N THR A 449 22.86 -19.78 -21.38
CA THR A 449 23.68 -18.99 -20.44
C THR A 449 22.83 -18.19 -19.46
N LEU A 450 21.64 -17.75 -19.88
CA LEU A 450 20.71 -17.01 -19.06
C LEU A 450 19.47 -17.87 -18.73
N PRO A 451 19.02 -17.88 -17.45
CA PRO A 451 17.68 -18.34 -17.14
C PRO A 451 16.65 -17.31 -17.62
N PHE A 452 15.58 -17.75 -18.27
CA PHE A 452 14.41 -16.92 -18.57
C PHE A 452 13.22 -17.41 -17.75
N TYR A 453 12.45 -16.50 -17.20
CA TYR A 453 11.31 -16.85 -16.35
C TYR A 453 10.02 -16.50 -17.06
N VAL A 454 9.23 -17.53 -17.39
CA VAL A 454 8.03 -17.37 -18.23
C VAL A 454 6.76 -17.67 -17.45
N ARG A 455 5.73 -16.88 -17.72
CA ARG A 455 4.41 -16.98 -17.10
C ARG A 455 3.34 -16.69 -18.13
N VAL A 456 2.20 -17.35 -18.05
CA VAL A 456 1.11 -17.15 -19.02
C VAL A 456 -0.22 -16.93 -18.30
N ALA A 457 -1.05 -16.05 -18.84
CA ALA A 457 -2.41 -15.80 -18.37
C ALA A 457 -3.40 -15.84 -19.54
N LEU A 458 -4.67 -16.08 -19.19
CA LEU A 458 -5.80 -15.76 -20.07
C LEU A 458 -6.06 -14.26 -20.05
N VAL A 459 -6.67 -13.73 -21.09
CA VAL A 459 -7.12 -12.34 -21.18
C VAL A 459 -8.63 -12.34 -21.39
N GLU A 460 -9.34 -11.55 -20.60
CA GLU A 460 -10.78 -11.34 -20.70
C GLU A 460 -11.04 -9.86 -20.93
N SER A 461 -11.69 -9.52 -22.05
CA SER A 461 -12.02 -8.14 -22.42
C SER A 461 -10.80 -7.19 -22.38
N GLY A 462 -9.65 -7.67 -22.84
CA GLY A 462 -8.39 -6.92 -22.83
C GLY A 462 -7.63 -6.90 -21.49
N THR A 463 -8.15 -7.47 -20.41
CA THR A 463 -7.47 -7.55 -19.10
C THR A 463 -6.91 -8.95 -18.86
N ALA A 464 -5.60 -9.06 -18.67
CA ALA A 464 -4.95 -10.29 -18.25
C ALA A 464 -5.45 -10.73 -16.87
N GLN A 465 -5.78 -12.01 -16.77
CA GLN A 465 -6.23 -12.68 -15.55
C GLN A 465 -5.00 -13.21 -14.78
N ASP A 466 -5.18 -14.21 -13.91
CA ASP A 466 -4.07 -14.70 -13.09
C ASP A 466 -3.02 -15.42 -13.94
N TYR A 467 -1.79 -14.95 -13.84
CA TYR A 467 -0.63 -15.60 -14.44
C TYR A 467 -0.23 -16.85 -13.67
N THR A 468 0.15 -17.91 -14.40
CA THR A 468 0.76 -19.12 -13.83
C THR A 468 1.94 -18.80 -12.92
N ASP A 469 2.32 -19.80 -12.10
CA ASP A 469 3.63 -19.82 -11.46
C ASP A 469 4.75 -19.71 -12.51
N PRO A 470 5.88 -19.05 -12.19
CA PRO A 470 7.00 -18.90 -13.10
C PRO A 470 7.67 -20.24 -13.38
N VAL A 471 7.97 -20.47 -14.65
CA VAL A 471 8.82 -21.57 -15.09
C VAL A 471 10.14 -21.01 -15.60
N GLU A 472 11.26 -21.57 -15.12
CA GLU A 472 12.58 -21.29 -15.68
C GLU A 472 12.76 -22.07 -16.98
N VAL A 473 13.13 -21.36 -18.04
CA VAL A 473 13.49 -21.92 -19.36
C VAL A 473 14.87 -21.42 -19.77
N ARG A 474 15.60 -22.24 -20.54
CA ARG A 474 16.92 -21.91 -21.08
C ARG A 474 16.96 -22.22 -22.56
N GLY A 475 17.77 -21.48 -23.31
CA GLY A 475 17.82 -21.65 -24.78
C GLY A 475 18.46 -22.95 -25.27
N ASN A 476 19.02 -23.77 -24.37
CA ASN A 476 19.52 -25.11 -24.71
C ASN A 476 18.48 -26.24 -24.59
N GLY A 477 17.23 -25.92 -24.19
CA GLY A 477 16.13 -26.90 -24.06
C GLY A 477 15.81 -27.25 -22.63
#